data_AF-A0AAD9HIW3-F1
#
_entry.id   AF-A0AAD9HIW3-F1
#
_cell.length_a   1.000
_cell.length_b   1.000
_cell.length_c   1.000
_cell.angle_alpha   90.00
_cell.angle_beta   90.00
_cell.angle_gamma   90.00
#
_symmetry.space_group_name_H-M   'P 1'
#
loop_
_entity.id
_entity.type
_entity.pdbx_description
1 polymer ?
#
loop_
_entity_poly.entity_id
_entity_poly.type
_entity_poly.pdbx_seq_one_letter_code
_entity_poly.pdbx_strand_id
1 'polypeptide(L)'
;MKFGSPLLVAIAATLANGLPAATSTSTSSCADAPALPDITVAPAVGKNITSSDFTGGLVPISGFKASCSNIHSDNKDAAVIWACCKSGKGWGLHNKFHLGKCMQNLDGKLTSYHNGDFWRTCDNCALKDGQNPTVYHCTCRTDIKNGPEQFLETTIDLNDFIGNTGGVLACHGVPETHIEGSCSSEDFPSLE
;
A
#
# COMPACT_ATOMS: atom_id res chain seq x y z
N MET A 1 -32.64 -17.15 44.18
CA MET A 1 -31.76 -18.32 44.37
C MET A 1 -31.31 -18.76 42.98
N LYS A 2 -30.06 -18.85 42.54
CA LYS A 2 -28.72 -18.71 43.10
C LYS A 2 -27.86 -18.07 41.99
N PHE A 3 -26.95 -17.19 42.38
CA PHE A 3 -25.86 -16.66 41.56
C PHE A 3 -24.79 -17.75 41.36
N GLY A 4 -24.28 -17.90 40.14
CA GLY A 4 -23.15 -18.77 39.82
C GLY A 4 -21.91 -17.93 39.52
N SER A 5 -20.96 -17.92 40.45
CA SER A 5 -19.68 -17.21 40.36
C SER A 5 -18.74 -17.85 39.32
N PRO A 6 -17.98 -17.04 38.56
CA PRO A 6 -16.85 -17.56 37.79
C PRO A 6 -15.59 -17.71 38.67
N LEU A 7 -14.88 -18.82 38.45
CA LEU A 7 -13.62 -19.20 39.09
C LEU A 7 -12.45 -18.40 38.47
N LEU A 8 -11.70 -17.72 39.33
CA LEU A 8 -10.42 -17.08 39.03
C LEU A 8 -9.31 -18.14 38.91
N VAL A 9 -8.52 -18.08 37.84
CA VAL A 9 -7.18 -18.68 37.80
C VAL A 9 -6.19 -17.56 37.47
N ALA A 10 -5.36 -17.24 38.46
CA ALA A 10 -4.22 -16.35 38.33
C ALA A 10 -3.00 -17.16 37.87
N ILE A 11 -2.28 -16.67 36.87
CA ILE A 11 -0.92 -17.13 36.56
C ILE A 11 -0.04 -15.88 36.51
N ALA A 12 0.88 -15.79 37.47
CA ALA A 12 1.94 -14.80 37.51
C ALA A 12 3.17 -15.33 36.77
N ALA A 13 3.77 -14.52 35.90
CA ALA A 13 5.11 -14.76 35.37
C ALA A 13 5.85 -13.43 35.17
N THR A 14 6.70 -13.16 36.16
CA THR A 14 8.03 -12.51 36.16
C THR A 14 8.46 -11.55 35.03
N LEU A 15 8.72 -10.33 35.51
CA LEU A 15 9.70 -9.31 35.10
C LEU A 15 10.93 -9.80 34.31
N ALA A 16 11.22 -9.12 33.20
CA ALA A 16 12.58 -8.91 32.73
C ALA A 16 12.72 -7.53 32.08
N ASN A 17 13.78 -6.84 32.51
CA ASN A 17 14.20 -5.48 32.20
C ASN A 17 14.57 -5.27 30.73
N GLY A 18 14.55 -4.00 30.30
CA GLY A 18 15.49 -3.52 29.28
C GLY A 18 14.92 -2.50 28.31
N LEU A 19 14.77 -1.26 28.76
CA LEU A 19 14.67 -0.10 27.88
C LEU A 19 16.10 0.38 27.55
N PRO A 20 16.42 0.62 26.28
CA PRO A 20 17.31 1.73 25.98
C PRO A 20 16.65 2.71 25.01
N ALA A 21 16.72 3.99 25.40
CA ALA A 21 16.44 5.12 24.54
C ALA A 21 17.41 5.12 23.35
N ALA A 22 16.88 5.07 22.13
CA ALA A 22 17.65 5.36 20.93
C ALA A 22 17.68 6.87 20.72
N THR A 23 18.70 7.52 21.28
CA THR A 23 19.10 8.88 20.90
C THR A 23 19.78 8.80 19.54
N SER A 24 19.19 9.46 18.55
CA SER A 24 19.79 9.74 17.26
C SER A 24 20.91 10.75 17.41
N THR A 25 22.11 10.40 16.98
CA THR A 25 23.17 11.37 16.71
C THR A 25 23.91 10.94 15.46
N SER A 26 23.68 11.73 14.42
CA SER A 26 24.37 11.75 13.14
C SER A 26 25.78 12.29 13.32
N THR A 27 26.79 11.48 12.99
CA THR A 27 28.10 11.99 12.58
C THR A 27 28.58 11.21 11.39
N SER A 28 28.57 11.89 10.25
CA SER A 28 29.17 11.48 8.99
C SER A 28 30.69 11.39 9.13
N SER A 29 31.27 10.26 8.72
CA SER A 29 32.68 10.21 8.32
C SER A 29 32.88 9.09 7.30
N CYS A 30 32.60 9.40 6.05
CA CYS A 30 33.03 8.59 4.91
C CYS A 30 34.40 9.12 4.48
N ALA A 31 35.47 8.60 5.08
CA ALA A 31 36.79 8.72 4.49
C ALA A 31 36.99 7.56 3.51
N ASP A 32 37.51 7.91 2.33
CA ASP A 32 38.11 7.05 1.32
C ASP A 32 37.17 6.17 0.48
N ALA A 33 36.55 6.79 -0.53
CA ALA A 33 36.13 6.11 -1.75
C ALA A 33 36.60 6.93 -2.99
N PRO A 34 37.10 6.27 -4.05
CA PRO A 34 37.71 6.93 -5.20
C PRO A 34 36.70 7.73 -6.04
N ALA A 35 37.16 8.86 -6.57
CA ALA A 35 36.38 9.82 -7.35
C ALA A 35 35.68 9.16 -8.56
N LEU A 36 34.35 9.33 -8.64
CA LEU A 36 33.54 9.07 -9.82
C LEU A 36 33.46 10.34 -10.69
N PRO A 37 33.27 10.22 -12.02
CA PRO A 37 33.30 11.36 -12.93
C PRO A 37 32.09 12.30 -12.74
N ASP A 38 32.38 13.59 -12.91
CA ASP A 38 31.45 14.73 -12.81
C ASP A 38 30.25 14.56 -13.76
N ILE A 39 29.06 14.38 -13.20
CA ILE A 39 27.80 14.51 -13.96
C ILE A 39 27.35 15.96 -13.81
N THR A 40 27.65 16.78 -14.81
CA THR A 40 27.08 18.13 -14.92
C THR A 40 25.58 18.03 -15.22
N VAL A 41 24.75 18.19 -14.20
CA VAL A 41 23.29 18.36 -14.33
C VAL A 41 22.98 19.86 -14.42
N ALA A 42 22.33 20.27 -15.51
CA ALA A 42 21.83 21.64 -15.69
C ALA A 42 20.78 21.99 -14.61
N PRO A 43 20.70 23.25 -14.15
CA PRO A 43 19.80 23.61 -13.06
C PRO A 43 18.35 23.59 -13.56
N ALA A 44 17.56 22.61 -13.11
CA ALA A 44 16.12 22.66 -13.25
C ALA A 44 15.57 23.77 -12.35
N VAL A 45 14.77 24.65 -12.95
CA VAL A 45 14.07 25.76 -12.32
C VAL A 45 13.31 25.27 -11.08
N GLY A 46 13.63 25.86 -9.93
CA GLY A 46 13.18 25.43 -8.61
C GLY A 46 11.68 25.49 -8.43
N LYS A 47 11.06 24.31 -8.26
CA LYS A 47 9.83 24.19 -7.49
C LYS A 47 10.26 24.03 -6.04
N ASN A 48 9.88 24.97 -5.16
CA ASN A 48 10.14 24.87 -3.73
C ASN A 48 9.39 23.64 -3.19
N ILE A 49 10.10 22.52 -3.04
CA ILE A 49 9.59 21.31 -2.42
C ILE A 49 9.62 21.56 -0.92
N THR A 50 8.43 21.62 -0.31
CA THR A 50 8.26 21.76 1.14
C THR A 50 8.56 20.42 1.82
N SER A 51 9.10 20.43 3.06
CA SER A 51 9.42 19.20 3.81
C SER A 51 8.21 18.28 4.13
N SER A 52 6.99 18.68 3.75
CA SER A 52 5.79 17.83 3.72
C SER A 52 5.70 16.93 2.49
N ASP A 53 6.53 17.14 1.47
CA ASP A 53 6.53 16.38 0.21
C ASP A 53 7.51 15.19 0.23
N PHE A 54 8.20 14.98 1.36
CA PHE A 54 9.14 13.87 1.55
C PHE A 54 8.56 12.89 2.58
N THR A 55 7.75 11.95 2.12
CA THR A 55 7.48 10.72 2.85
C THR A 55 8.80 9.94 2.95
N GLY A 56 9.45 10.00 4.10
CA GLY A 56 10.69 9.29 4.35
C GLY A 56 10.56 7.80 4.01
N GLY A 57 11.26 7.37 2.96
CA GLY A 57 11.79 6.01 2.85
C GLY A 57 10.96 4.97 2.10
N LEU A 58 9.97 5.35 1.29
CA LEU A 58 9.17 4.41 0.50
C LEU A 58 9.05 4.89 -0.95
N VAL A 59 9.89 4.36 -1.85
CA VAL A 59 9.85 4.71 -3.28
C VAL A 59 8.54 4.17 -3.87
N PRO A 60 7.70 5.01 -4.49
CA PRO A 60 6.53 4.51 -5.21
C PRO A 60 6.99 3.58 -6.32
N ILE A 61 6.65 2.30 -6.20
CA ILE A 61 6.68 1.39 -7.32
C ILE A 61 5.29 1.48 -7.93
N SER A 62 5.21 1.92 -9.17
CA SER A 62 3.96 2.14 -9.91
C SER A 62 3.93 1.27 -11.16
N GLY A 63 2.82 1.26 -11.88
CA GLY A 63 2.75 0.63 -13.21
C GLY A 63 2.52 -0.88 -13.20
N PHE A 64 1.98 -1.47 -12.13
CA PHE A 64 1.78 -2.92 -12.07
C PHE A 64 0.96 -3.48 -13.26
N LYS A 65 0.00 -2.70 -13.81
CA LYS A 65 -0.83 -3.07 -14.97
C LYS A 65 -0.01 -3.55 -16.18
N ALA A 66 1.20 -3.02 -16.38
CA ALA A 66 2.05 -3.39 -17.50
C ALA A 66 2.57 -4.84 -17.42
N SER A 67 2.58 -5.41 -16.21
CA SER A 67 3.17 -6.74 -15.94
C SER A 67 2.22 -7.67 -15.19
N CYS A 68 0.99 -7.24 -14.94
CA CYS A 68 -0.03 -8.01 -14.26
C CYS A 68 -1.32 -8.08 -15.08
N SER A 69 -2.08 -9.15 -14.89
CA SER A 69 -3.35 -9.45 -15.55
C SER A 69 -4.36 -10.01 -14.56
N ASN A 70 -5.58 -10.31 -15.02
CA ASN A 70 -6.69 -10.80 -14.18
C ASN A 70 -6.88 -9.95 -12.93
N ILE A 71 -6.88 -8.62 -13.10
CA ILE A 71 -7.04 -7.67 -12.00
C ILE A 71 -8.53 -7.57 -11.69
N HIS A 72 -8.94 -8.01 -10.52
CA HIS A 72 -10.35 -7.98 -10.09
C HIS A 72 -10.47 -7.84 -8.57
N SER A 73 -11.65 -7.44 -8.09
CA SER A 73 -11.95 -7.35 -6.66
C SER A 73 -12.25 -8.74 -6.08
N ASP A 74 -12.04 -8.93 -4.78
CA ASP A 74 -12.50 -10.12 -4.08
C ASP A 74 -14.03 -10.07 -3.88
N ASN A 75 -14.68 -11.24 -4.00
CA ASN A 75 -16.15 -11.33 -3.91
C ASN A 75 -16.68 -11.16 -2.47
N LYS A 76 -15.81 -11.26 -1.46
CA LYS A 76 -16.17 -11.18 -0.03
C LYS A 76 -15.68 -9.90 0.62
N ASP A 77 -14.62 -9.30 0.08
CA ASP A 77 -13.98 -8.11 0.63
C ASP A 77 -13.60 -7.13 -0.48
N ALA A 78 -14.35 -6.04 -0.61
CA ALA A 78 -14.10 -5.02 -1.61
C ALA A 78 -12.71 -4.37 -1.46
N ALA A 79 -12.13 -4.34 -0.25
CA ALA A 79 -10.81 -3.78 0.01
C ALA A 79 -9.68 -4.72 -0.46
N VAL A 80 -10.00 -5.94 -0.89
CA VAL A 80 -9.05 -6.90 -1.43
C VAL A 80 -9.16 -6.97 -2.95
N ILE A 81 -8.02 -6.93 -3.62
CA ILE A 81 -7.90 -7.20 -5.05
C ILE A 81 -7.02 -8.41 -5.30
N TRP A 82 -7.25 -9.00 -6.46
CA TRP A 82 -6.47 -10.10 -7.01
C TRP A 82 -5.77 -9.63 -8.26
N ALA A 83 -4.55 -10.14 -8.49
CA ALA A 83 -3.84 -9.96 -9.74
C ALA A 83 -2.83 -11.09 -9.97
N CYS A 84 -2.69 -11.50 -11.22
CA CYS A 84 -1.63 -12.38 -11.68
C CYS A 84 -0.47 -11.52 -12.19
N CYS A 85 0.71 -11.58 -11.57
CA CYS A 85 1.84 -10.71 -11.91
C CYS A 85 3.05 -11.52 -12.41
N LYS A 86 3.62 -11.11 -13.54
CA LYS A 86 4.80 -11.76 -14.12
C LYS A 86 5.99 -11.68 -13.16
N SER A 87 6.60 -12.82 -12.88
CA SER A 87 7.92 -12.91 -12.26
C SER A 87 9.01 -12.94 -13.33
N GLY A 88 10.22 -12.45 -13.01
CA GLY A 88 11.39 -12.54 -13.88
C GLY A 88 11.83 -13.97 -14.20
N LYS A 89 11.22 -14.98 -13.56
CA LYS A 89 11.46 -16.41 -13.77
C LYS A 89 10.52 -17.06 -14.81
N GLY A 90 9.68 -16.27 -15.50
CA GLY A 90 8.84 -16.74 -16.61
C GLY A 90 7.47 -17.30 -16.22
N TRP A 91 7.14 -17.36 -14.93
CA TRP A 91 5.82 -17.74 -14.41
C TRP A 91 5.18 -16.56 -13.66
N GLY A 92 3.83 -16.56 -13.60
CA GLY A 92 3.06 -15.55 -12.89
C GLY A 92 2.83 -15.93 -11.42
N LEU A 93 2.81 -14.93 -10.55
CA LEU A 93 2.45 -15.06 -9.15
C LEU A 93 1.03 -14.53 -8.93
N HIS A 94 0.19 -15.32 -8.27
CA HIS A 94 -1.17 -14.94 -7.92
C HIS A 94 -1.15 -14.17 -6.59
N ASN A 95 -1.43 -12.87 -6.67
CA ASN A 95 -1.39 -11.96 -5.54
C ASN A 95 -2.80 -11.72 -5.01
N LYS A 96 -2.92 -11.71 -3.68
CA LYS A 96 -4.10 -11.23 -2.96
C LYS A 96 -3.69 -10.04 -2.12
N PHE A 97 -4.19 -8.87 -2.46
CA PHE A 97 -3.69 -7.62 -1.95
C PHE A 97 -4.76 -6.81 -1.24
N HIS A 98 -4.52 -6.47 0.02
CA HIS A 98 -5.45 -5.67 0.81
C HIS A 98 -5.11 -4.18 0.69
N LEU A 99 -5.93 -3.43 -0.05
CA LEU A 99 -5.72 -2.02 -0.38
C LEU A 99 -5.72 -1.08 0.84
N GLY A 100 -6.24 -1.52 1.98
CA GLY A 100 -6.15 -0.78 3.26
C GLY A 100 -4.71 -0.49 3.69
N LYS A 101 -3.73 -1.27 3.24
CA LYS A 101 -2.30 -1.02 3.49
C LYS A 101 -1.74 0.15 2.67
N CYS A 102 -2.52 0.72 1.76
CA CYS A 102 -2.03 1.57 0.67
C CYS A 102 -2.83 2.83 0.41
N MET A 103 -4.01 2.92 0.98
CA MET A 103 -4.88 4.05 0.75
C MET A 103 -5.52 4.47 2.06
N GLN A 104 -5.70 5.78 2.19
CA GLN A 104 -6.49 6.39 3.23
C GLN A 104 -7.66 7.15 2.62
N ASN A 105 -8.66 7.39 3.45
CA ASN A 105 -9.66 8.42 3.20
C ASN A 105 -9.19 9.74 3.82
N LEU A 106 -8.95 10.75 2.99
CA LEU A 106 -8.63 12.10 3.42
C LEU A 106 -9.83 13.00 3.08
N ASP A 107 -10.70 13.20 4.07
CA ASP A 107 -11.89 14.08 3.98
C ASP A 107 -12.80 13.80 2.77
N GLY A 108 -13.20 12.53 2.61
CA GLY A 108 -14.05 12.08 1.50
C GLY A 108 -13.29 11.78 0.21
N LYS A 109 -11.96 11.92 0.19
CA LYS A 109 -11.11 11.65 -0.99
C LYS A 109 -10.16 10.47 -0.73
N LEU A 110 -10.14 9.51 -1.64
CA LEU A 110 -9.11 8.47 -1.64
C LEU A 110 -7.75 9.05 -2.01
N THR A 111 -6.74 8.74 -1.20
CA THR A 111 -5.35 9.12 -1.45
C THR A 111 -4.44 7.94 -1.13
N SER A 112 -3.32 7.82 -1.85
CA SER A 112 -2.32 6.81 -1.55
C SER A 112 -1.62 7.16 -0.23
N TYR A 113 -1.57 6.19 0.68
CA TYR A 113 -1.00 6.35 2.01
C TYR A 113 -0.71 4.99 2.64
N HIS A 114 0.47 4.85 3.24
CA HIS A 114 0.87 3.61 3.89
C HIS A 114 0.01 3.33 5.15
N ASN A 115 -0.60 2.15 5.20
CA ASN A 115 -1.52 1.71 6.26
C ASN A 115 -2.67 2.70 6.54
N GLY A 116 -3.26 3.23 5.47
CA GLY A 116 -4.31 4.24 5.56
C GLY A 116 -5.69 3.73 5.97
N ASP A 117 -5.96 2.42 5.90
CA ASP A 117 -7.19 1.79 6.39
C ASP A 117 -8.49 2.44 5.87
N PHE A 118 -8.49 2.92 4.61
CA PHE A 118 -9.62 3.65 4.02
C PHE A 118 -10.99 2.95 4.20
N TRP A 119 -11.00 1.62 4.13
CA TRP A 119 -12.16 0.73 4.25
C TRP A 119 -12.96 0.92 5.55
N ARG A 120 -12.38 1.54 6.57
CA ARG A 120 -13.10 1.88 7.82
C ARG A 120 -14.08 3.03 7.68
N THR A 121 -13.94 3.84 6.62
CA THR A 121 -14.68 5.09 6.43
C THR A 121 -15.16 5.30 5.00
N CYS A 122 -15.03 4.27 4.17
CA CYS A 122 -15.49 4.26 2.80
C CYS A 122 -16.30 2.99 2.55
N ASP A 123 -17.34 3.13 1.76
CA ASP A 123 -18.28 2.09 1.40
C ASP A 123 -18.45 2.03 -0.13
N ASN A 124 -19.19 1.02 -0.59
CA ASN A 124 -19.53 0.82 -2.01
C ASN A 124 -18.31 0.85 -2.95
N CYS A 125 -17.24 0.19 -2.50
CA CYS A 125 -15.97 0.17 -3.19
C CYS A 125 -15.90 -0.93 -4.26
N ALA A 126 -15.32 -0.62 -5.42
CA ALA A 126 -15.11 -1.58 -6.50
C ALA A 126 -14.06 -1.09 -7.50
N LEU A 127 -13.42 -2.02 -8.20
CA LEU A 127 -12.71 -1.69 -9.43
C LEU A 127 -13.72 -1.30 -10.52
N LYS A 128 -13.38 -0.26 -11.29
CA LYS A 128 -14.18 0.20 -12.42
C LYS A 128 -14.05 -0.80 -13.58
N ASP A 129 -15.18 -1.12 -14.20
CA ASP A 129 -15.29 -2.19 -15.19
C ASP A 129 -14.34 -2.08 -16.40
N GLY A 130 -13.95 -3.27 -16.89
CA GLY A 130 -13.52 -3.66 -18.25
C GLY A 130 -12.39 -2.89 -18.94
N GLN A 131 -12.50 -1.57 -19.06
CA GLN A 131 -11.54 -0.75 -19.79
C GLN A 131 -10.39 -0.24 -18.91
N ASN A 132 -10.65 -0.04 -17.62
CA ASN A 132 -9.66 0.46 -16.67
C ASN A 132 -9.68 -0.35 -15.37
N PRO A 133 -9.19 -1.62 -15.41
CA PRO A 133 -9.23 -2.52 -14.25
C PRO A 133 -8.28 -2.11 -13.10
N THR A 134 -7.74 -0.90 -13.15
CA THR A 134 -6.90 -0.31 -12.10
C THR A 134 -7.53 0.92 -11.45
N VAL A 135 -8.60 1.47 -12.02
CA VAL A 135 -9.33 2.58 -11.41
C VAL A 135 -10.23 2.02 -10.33
N TYR A 136 -9.99 2.40 -9.09
CA TYR A 136 -10.75 1.98 -7.94
C TYR A 136 -11.68 3.12 -7.52
N HIS A 137 -12.95 2.79 -7.31
CA HIS A 137 -14.02 3.71 -6.95
C HIS A 137 -14.53 3.37 -5.56
N CYS A 138 -14.85 4.39 -4.76
CA CYS A 138 -15.52 4.26 -3.46
C CYS A 138 -16.41 5.47 -3.19
N THR A 139 -17.28 5.32 -2.20
CA THR A 139 -17.95 6.44 -1.53
C THR A 139 -17.35 6.62 -0.14
N CYS A 140 -16.73 7.76 0.13
CA CYS A 140 -15.96 8.00 1.35
C CYS A 140 -16.54 9.12 2.20
N ARG A 141 -16.41 8.97 3.52
CA ARG A 141 -16.94 9.90 4.52
C ARG A 141 -16.04 11.12 4.73
N THR A 142 -16.61 12.32 4.81
CA THR A 142 -15.90 13.55 5.18
C THR A 142 -15.59 13.61 6.68
N ASP A 143 -14.61 14.42 7.08
CA ASP A 143 -14.31 14.68 8.49
C ASP A 143 -15.35 15.66 9.06
N ILE A 144 -16.01 15.26 10.15
CA ILE A 144 -17.03 16.05 10.86
C ILE A 144 -16.46 17.39 11.35
N LYS A 145 -15.13 17.48 11.54
CA LYS A 145 -14.46 18.74 11.90
C LYS A 145 -14.53 19.79 10.78
N ASN A 146 -14.68 19.36 9.53
CA ASN A 146 -14.73 20.22 8.36
C ASN A 146 -16.17 20.58 7.95
N GLY A 147 -17.18 20.03 8.63
CA GLY A 147 -18.59 20.32 8.38
C GLY A 147 -19.51 19.14 8.71
N PRO A 148 -20.79 19.20 8.29
CA PRO A 148 -21.68 18.06 8.38
C PRO A 148 -21.07 16.83 7.69
N GLU A 149 -21.29 15.65 8.27
CA GLU A 149 -20.88 14.39 7.67
C GLU A 149 -21.53 14.23 6.29
N GLN A 150 -20.71 13.98 5.28
CA GLN A 150 -21.12 13.75 3.91
C GLN A 150 -20.39 12.52 3.36
N PHE A 151 -21.01 11.87 2.40
CA PHE A 151 -20.46 10.73 1.69
C PHE A 151 -20.19 11.16 0.24
N LEU A 152 -18.92 11.22 -0.14
CA LEU A 152 -18.48 11.71 -1.45
C LEU A 152 -17.97 10.55 -2.29
N GLU A 153 -18.38 10.51 -3.55
CA GLU A 153 -17.79 9.59 -4.52
C GLU A 153 -16.35 10.02 -4.84
N THR A 154 -15.46 9.05 -4.89
CA THR A 154 -14.04 9.29 -5.13
C THR A 154 -13.44 8.13 -5.91
N THR A 155 -12.44 8.44 -6.73
CA THR A 155 -11.71 7.46 -7.53
C THR A 155 -10.22 7.67 -7.38
N ILE A 156 -9.47 6.58 -7.54
CA ILE A 156 -8.02 6.59 -7.56
C ILE A 156 -7.53 5.52 -8.54
N ASP A 157 -6.48 5.81 -9.31
CA ASP A 157 -5.84 4.78 -10.15
C ASP A 157 -4.77 4.06 -9.32
N LEU A 158 -5.01 2.77 -9.05
CA LEU A 158 -4.07 1.92 -8.33
C LEU A 158 -2.73 1.81 -9.05
N ASN A 159 -2.72 1.98 -10.38
CA ASN A 159 -1.51 1.92 -11.18
C ASN A 159 -0.53 3.07 -10.88
N ASP A 160 -0.97 4.14 -10.22
CA ASP A 160 -0.12 5.28 -9.87
C ASP A 160 0.84 5.01 -8.71
N PHE A 161 0.54 4.02 -7.85
CA PHE A 161 1.31 3.77 -6.61
C PHE A 161 1.45 2.29 -6.22
N ILE A 162 0.80 1.37 -6.96
CA ILE A 162 1.03 -0.07 -6.86
C ILE A 162 1.90 -0.52 -8.02
N GLY A 163 2.91 -1.32 -7.69
CA GLY A 163 3.89 -1.87 -8.61
C GLY A 163 4.01 -3.38 -8.49
N ASN A 164 4.78 -3.97 -9.40
CA ASN A 164 5.13 -5.38 -9.38
C ASN A 164 6.63 -5.53 -9.09
N THR A 165 6.97 -6.18 -7.98
CA THR A 165 8.35 -6.48 -7.57
C THR A 165 8.59 -7.98 -7.66
N GLY A 166 9.16 -8.43 -8.78
CA GLY A 166 9.52 -9.84 -8.95
C GLY A 166 8.33 -10.82 -9.03
N GLY A 167 7.15 -10.32 -9.39
CA GLY A 167 5.87 -11.03 -9.41
C GLY A 167 5.01 -10.76 -8.17
N VAL A 168 5.50 -10.04 -7.17
CA VAL A 168 4.75 -9.68 -5.96
C VAL A 168 4.23 -8.26 -6.07
N LEU A 169 2.94 -8.05 -5.82
CA LEU A 169 2.38 -6.69 -5.73
C LEU A 169 3.04 -5.95 -4.57
N ALA A 170 3.47 -4.72 -4.83
CA ALA A 170 4.09 -3.86 -3.85
C ALA A 170 3.45 -2.48 -3.91
N CYS A 171 3.38 -1.84 -2.76
CA CYS A 171 2.74 -0.55 -2.61
C CYS A 171 3.66 0.34 -1.80
N HIS A 172 3.99 1.50 -2.38
CA HIS A 172 5.04 2.36 -1.84
C HIS A 172 6.35 1.57 -1.59
N GLY A 173 6.67 0.58 -2.41
CA GLY A 173 7.87 -0.26 -2.23
C GLY A 173 7.79 -1.31 -1.12
N VAL A 174 6.66 -1.43 -0.42
CA VAL A 174 6.40 -2.52 0.53
C VAL A 174 5.70 -3.66 -0.21
N PRO A 175 6.34 -4.83 -0.36
CA PRO A 175 5.72 -5.99 -1.01
C PRO A 175 4.62 -6.59 -0.13
N GLU A 176 3.61 -7.14 -0.77
CA GLU A 176 2.59 -7.96 -0.11
C GLU A 176 3.18 -9.28 0.37
N THR A 177 2.69 -9.75 1.51
CA THR A 177 3.15 -11.00 2.13
C THR A 177 2.28 -12.20 1.74
N HIS A 178 1.08 -11.95 1.20
CA HIS A 178 0.10 -12.99 0.86
C HIS A 178 0.14 -13.33 -0.63
N ILE A 179 0.84 -14.41 -0.94
CA ILE A 179 0.88 -15.04 -2.27
C ILE A 179 0.06 -16.32 -2.18
N GLU A 180 -0.99 -16.44 -2.99
CA GLU A 180 -1.87 -17.62 -2.96
C GLU A 180 -1.44 -18.73 -3.95
N GLY A 181 -0.51 -18.45 -4.86
CA GLY A 181 0.08 -19.48 -5.74
C GLY A 181 0.71 -18.95 -7.01
N SER A 182 0.81 -19.82 -8.02
CA SER A 182 1.22 -19.48 -9.38
C SER A 182 0.01 -19.35 -10.30
N CYS A 183 0.04 -18.43 -11.25
CA CYS A 183 -0.91 -18.34 -12.36
C CYS A 183 -0.25 -18.80 -13.67
N SER A 184 -1.06 -19.35 -14.58
CA SER A 184 -0.57 -19.98 -15.82
C SER A 184 -0.38 -18.94 -16.93
N SER A 185 0.23 -19.35 -18.05
CA SER A 185 0.39 -18.45 -19.21
C SER A 185 -0.94 -18.03 -19.84
N GLU A 186 -2.01 -18.79 -19.63
CA GLU A 186 -3.35 -18.52 -20.17
C GLU A 186 -4.04 -17.35 -19.44
N ASP A 187 -3.55 -17.01 -18.25
CA ASP A 187 -4.03 -15.89 -17.43
C ASP A 187 -3.48 -14.53 -17.91
N PHE A 188 -2.53 -14.52 -18.85
CA PHE A 188 -2.01 -13.30 -19.45
C PHE A 188 -2.68 -13.08 -20.81
N PRO A 189 -3.64 -12.14 -20.94
CA PRO A 189 -4.14 -11.79 -22.25
C PRO A 189 -2.96 -11.35 -23.11
N SER A 190 -2.80 -12.00 -24.27
CA SER A 190 -1.82 -11.62 -25.28
C SER A 190 -2.05 -10.16 -25.65
N LEU A 191 -1.03 -9.32 -25.43
CA LEU A 191 -1.00 -7.95 -25.92
C LEU A 191 -0.90 -8.04 -27.46
N GLU A 192 -2.03 -7.90 -28.15
CA GLU A 192 -2.06 -7.63 -29.59
C GLU A 192 -1.83 -6.13 -29.86
#